data_AF-A0AA40E9A1-F1
#
_entry.id   AF-A0AA40E9A1-F1
#
_cell.length_a   1.000
_cell.length_b   1.000
_cell.length_c   1.000
_cell.angle_alpha   90.00
_cell.angle_beta   90.00
_cell.angle_gamma   90.00
#
_symmetry.space_group_name_H-M   'P 1'
#
loop_
_entity.id
_entity.type
_entity.pdbx_description
1 polymer ?
#
loop_
_entity_poly.entity_id
_entity_poly.type
_entity_poly.pdbx_seq_one_letter_code
_entity_poly.pdbx_strand_id
1 'polypeptide(L)'
;MNMTDLIKSSKAQGKQPRSTKQSIVLSNPDRAHEILTPQQHRRLFALTSPPAVAGSRRLVVAWHEDGEKREKHRPSSAMRWRPLNVASVVSPRAVLTLAASGTLWLMIFVYHNHALWRDPHGAYFHSENAFDLGYSRVRQEEARAFLHQYSRDPSSSPNPSSSANPSSNSSSTEGLNAASAPLHAGDHPALCAAFITMRRTHPDAAHYFPDSIGSMLAGLSPRERAAVNLTIVFGNVAGDAQHADFAAAYPWLPALVDRYGGYEGLSDGELAELARLEEARDFQRKGVLDYLYALERCYNDTAAPFVAVFEDDIVFAADWLARTLLALQRLATATAPAGSDPWLYLRLFYSETYMLWLSGDDWWYGHLWVTLPLVSAASAAALLLARRVQRRVPLDVATVVVLSVVVAPAFTVLAFMAGKYNLPMYALRDGGLLNHKAILNMVGRVDDAGVVPMDAQGCCSQALVFDRRRVPDLVRVLRERGRGQTDLMIEDYCNDARHPMHRFALGEQAVQHVGFVSSRGGGEAGPKSVWAFYFEESTVEELERSRASALDRIDWGLFDMLRRGG
;
A
#
# COMPACT_ATOMS: atom_id res chain seq x y z
N MET A 1 8.12 15.79 -52.98
CA MET A 1 7.02 15.08 -53.69
C MET A 1 5.82 15.03 -52.76
N ASN A 2 4.62 15.13 -53.33
CA ASN A 2 3.46 15.84 -52.77
C ASN A 2 2.46 14.93 -52.03
N MET A 3 1.68 15.55 -51.14
CA MET A 3 0.82 14.97 -50.10
C MET A 3 -0.57 14.57 -50.62
N THR A 4 -0.65 13.61 -51.55
CA THR A 4 -1.92 13.24 -52.22
C THR A 4 -2.25 11.74 -52.33
N ASP A 5 -1.42 10.82 -51.82
CA ASP A 5 -1.63 9.37 -52.05
C ASP A 5 -2.22 8.57 -50.87
N LEU A 6 -2.67 9.20 -49.79
CA LEU A 6 -3.17 8.49 -48.58
C LEU A 6 -4.70 8.43 -48.42
N ILE A 7 -5.47 8.80 -49.46
CA ILE A 7 -6.94 8.71 -49.43
C ILE A 7 -7.43 7.89 -50.63
N LYS A 8 -7.14 6.57 -50.64
CA LYS A 8 -7.78 5.59 -51.54
C LYS A 8 -7.41 4.13 -51.21
N SER A 9 -7.64 3.68 -49.98
CA SER A 9 -7.74 2.23 -49.69
C SER A 9 -8.59 1.90 -48.45
N SER A 10 -9.70 2.61 -48.27
CA SER A 10 -10.73 2.25 -47.29
C SER A 10 -12.08 2.24 -48.01
N LYS A 11 -12.39 1.10 -48.65
CA LYS A 11 -13.75 0.62 -49.00
C LYS A 11 -13.69 -0.63 -49.91
N ALA A 12 -13.66 -1.81 -49.29
CA ALA A 12 -14.22 -3.07 -49.81
C ALA A 12 -14.14 -4.11 -48.65
N GLN A 13 -15.08 -4.09 -47.71
CA GLN A 13 -16.17 -5.06 -47.58
C GLN A 13 -15.76 -6.55 -47.55
N GLY A 14 -15.92 -7.17 -46.38
CA GLY A 14 -16.13 -8.60 -46.17
C GLY A 14 -16.92 -8.82 -44.88
N LYS A 15 -18.19 -9.24 -45.00
CA LYS A 15 -19.16 -9.44 -43.91
C LYS A 15 -19.10 -10.88 -43.31
N GLN A 16 -19.44 -10.96 -42.02
CA GLN A 16 -20.03 -12.08 -41.22
C GLN A 16 -19.17 -13.26 -40.68
N PRO A 17 -19.62 -13.97 -39.59
CA PRO A 17 -20.85 -13.82 -38.78
C PRO A 17 -20.69 -13.73 -37.24
N ARG A 18 -21.84 -13.52 -36.58
CA ARG A 18 -22.10 -13.52 -35.13
C ARG A 18 -21.90 -14.90 -34.47
N SER A 19 -21.56 -14.84 -33.19
CA SER A 19 -22.00 -15.72 -32.08
C SER A 19 -21.43 -17.15 -32.01
N THR A 20 -20.45 -17.31 -31.11
CA THR A 20 -20.40 -18.48 -30.21
C THR A 20 -20.14 -17.99 -28.80
N LYS A 21 -21.17 -17.99 -27.95
CA LYS A 21 -21.03 -17.86 -26.50
C LYS A 21 -20.31 -19.12 -26.01
N GLN A 22 -19.10 -19.00 -25.46
CA GLN A 22 -18.55 -20.00 -24.56
C GLN A 22 -18.70 -19.49 -23.13
N SER A 23 -19.55 -20.20 -22.41
CA SER A 23 -19.87 -20.06 -21.00
C SER A 23 -18.65 -20.32 -20.13
N ILE A 24 -18.23 -19.29 -19.38
CA ILE A 24 -17.43 -19.47 -18.16
C ILE A 24 -18.35 -20.11 -17.13
N VAL A 25 -18.06 -21.36 -16.78
CA VAL A 25 -18.69 -22.07 -15.67
C VAL A 25 -18.12 -21.45 -14.38
N LEU A 26 -18.85 -20.50 -13.81
CA LEU A 26 -18.68 -20.09 -12.43
C LEU A 26 -19.24 -21.21 -11.55
N SER A 27 -18.36 -22.00 -10.95
CA SER A 27 -18.73 -22.90 -9.88
C SER A 27 -19.00 -22.11 -8.60
N ASN A 28 -20.24 -22.24 -8.11
CA ASN A 28 -20.77 -21.95 -6.77
C ASN A 28 -21.49 -20.58 -6.57
N PRO A 29 -22.84 -20.55 -6.55
CA PRO A 29 -23.64 -19.32 -6.42
C PRO A 29 -23.95 -18.86 -4.97
N ASP A 30 -23.40 -19.48 -3.92
CA ASP A 30 -23.83 -19.19 -2.54
C ASP A 30 -22.97 -18.18 -1.74
N ARG A 31 -22.09 -17.40 -2.39
CA ARG A 31 -21.41 -16.25 -1.75
C ARG A 31 -21.19 -15.09 -2.71
N ALA A 32 -22.27 -14.43 -3.13
CA ALA A 32 -22.19 -13.11 -3.73
C ALA A 32 -22.08 -12.06 -2.62
N HIS A 33 -20.86 -11.72 -2.21
CA HIS A 33 -20.63 -10.44 -1.53
C HIS A 33 -20.73 -9.35 -2.60
N GLU A 34 -21.69 -8.45 -2.43
CA GLU A 34 -21.91 -7.33 -3.34
C GLU A 34 -20.72 -6.35 -3.21
N ILE A 35 -19.81 -6.39 -4.18
CA ILE A 35 -18.64 -5.51 -4.26
C ILE A 35 -19.14 -4.13 -4.71
N LEU A 36 -19.16 -3.16 -3.79
CA LEU A 36 -19.51 -1.78 -4.11
C LEU A 36 -18.27 -1.03 -4.60
N THR A 37 -18.37 -0.49 -5.80
CA THR A 37 -17.38 0.44 -6.38
C THR A 37 -17.39 1.80 -5.66
N PRO A 38 -16.29 2.59 -5.71
CA PRO A 38 -16.25 3.93 -5.13
C PRO A 38 -17.36 4.88 -5.63
N GLN A 39 -17.86 4.69 -6.85
CA GLN A 39 -19.00 5.44 -7.38
C GLN A 39 -20.34 5.03 -6.75
N GLN A 40 -20.50 3.77 -6.33
CA GLN A 40 -21.69 3.31 -5.62
C GLN A 40 -21.74 3.82 -4.18
N HIS A 41 -20.58 4.02 -3.53
CA HIS A 41 -20.50 4.76 -2.26
C HIS A 41 -21.09 6.18 -2.38
N ARG A 42 -20.73 6.94 -3.43
CA ARG A 42 -21.30 8.29 -3.65
C ARG A 42 -22.83 8.31 -3.80
N ARG A 43 -23.45 7.25 -4.34
CA ARG A 43 -24.90 7.16 -4.53
C ARG A 43 -25.67 6.81 -3.26
N LEU A 44 -25.09 6.01 -2.37
CA LEU A 44 -25.65 5.74 -1.04
C LEU A 44 -25.68 7.00 -0.15
N PHE A 45 -24.72 7.91 -0.32
CA PHE A 45 -24.64 9.17 0.43
C PHE A 45 -25.36 10.37 -0.21
N ALA A 46 -25.86 10.24 -1.45
CA ALA A 46 -26.62 11.30 -2.13
C ALA A 46 -28.11 11.35 -1.74
N LEU A 47 -28.61 10.41 -0.93
CA LEU A 47 -30.02 10.31 -0.53
C LEU A 47 -30.41 11.19 0.67
N THR A 48 -29.53 12.10 1.11
CA THR A 48 -29.81 13.04 2.23
C THR A 48 -29.79 14.51 1.82
N SER A 49 -30.20 14.82 0.58
CA SER A 49 -30.47 16.19 0.14
C SER A 49 -31.96 16.38 -0.19
N PRO A 50 -32.64 17.42 0.34
CA PRO A 50 -34.05 17.67 0.05
C PRO A 50 -34.24 18.16 -1.40
N PRO A 51 -35.35 17.82 -2.09
CA PRO A 51 -35.61 18.32 -3.42
C PRO A 51 -35.84 19.83 -3.42
N ALA A 52 -35.19 20.52 -4.36
CA ALA A 52 -35.37 21.93 -4.63
C ALA A 52 -36.83 22.24 -5.03
N VAL A 53 -37.41 23.26 -4.40
CA VAL A 53 -38.77 23.75 -4.65
C VAL A 53 -38.85 24.39 -6.03
N ALA A 54 -39.59 23.76 -6.94
CA ALA A 54 -39.99 24.34 -8.22
C ALA A 54 -41.45 24.81 -8.15
N GLY A 55 -41.66 26.10 -8.45
CA GLY A 55 -42.78 26.60 -9.24
C GLY A 55 -44.17 26.62 -8.60
N SER A 56 -44.58 27.79 -8.13
CA SER A 56 -45.98 28.20 -7.96
C SER A 56 -46.82 27.92 -9.22
N ARG A 57 -47.86 27.10 -9.08
CA ARG A 57 -49.06 27.19 -9.92
C ARG A 57 -50.30 27.23 -9.03
N ARG A 58 -50.98 28.37 -9.07
CA ARG A 58 -52.34 28.57 -8.55
C ARG A 58 -53.29 27.62 -9.29
N LEU A 59 -54.03 26.81 -8.55
CA LEU A 59 -55.22 26.14 -9.03
C LEU A 59 -56.41 26.71 -8.23
N VAL A 60 -57.16 27.55 -8.93
CA VAL A 60 -58.48 28.04 -8.53
C VAL A 60 -59.47 26.92 -8.82
N VAL A 61 -60.19 26.44 -7.80
CA VAL A 61 -61.42 25.67 -8.00
C VAL A 61 -62.47 26.18 -7.03
N ALA A 62 -63.62 26.50 -7.62
CA ALA A 62 -64.74 27.22 -7.03
C ALA A 62 -65.50 26.40 -5.99
N TRP A 63 -66.04 27.13 -5.02
CA TRP A 63 -67.01 26.66 -4.04
C TRP A 63 -68.39 26.55 -4.69
N HIS A 64 -69.09 25.45 -4.42
CA HIS A 64 -70.54 25.32 -4.62
C HIS A 64 -71.15 25.08 -3.23
N GLU A 65 -71.97 26.03 -2.79
CA GLU A 65 -72.83 25.89 -1.61
C GLU A 65 -74.06 25.09 -2.03
N ASP A 66 -74.49 24.15 -1.19
CA ASP A 66 -75.89 23.75 -1.06
C ASP A 66 -76.11 23.33 0.39
N GLY A 67 -77.17 23.88 0.99
CA GLY A 67 -77.50 23.72 2.40
C GLY A 67 -78.56 22.69 2.66
N GLU A 68 -78.57 22.12 3.88
CA GLU A 68 -79.81 21.66 4.52
C GLU A 68 -79.66 21.54 6.05
N LYS A 69 -80.81 21.63 6.74
CA LYS A 69 -80.98 21.89 8.18
C LYS A 69 -81.13 20.62 9.03
N ARG A 70 -80.97 20.82 10.36
CA ARG A 70 -81.35 19.98 11.53
C ARG A 70 -80.38 18.82 11.84
N GLU A 71 -80.08 18.44 13.09
CA GLU A 71 -80.85 18.52 14.35
C GLU A 71 -79.90 18.43 15.58
N LYS A 72 -80.37 18.84 16.76
CA LYS A 72 -79.63 18.89 18.03
C LYS A 72 -79.46 17.50 18.67
N HIS A 73 -78.23 17.11 19.02
CA HIS A 73 -77.92 16.30 20.21
C HIS A 73 -76.51 16.59 20.76
N ARG A 74 -76.40 16.74 22.09
CA ARG A 74 -75.17 16.79 22.91
C ARG A 74 -75.17 15.53 23.79
N PRO A 75 -74.06 15.13 24.43
CA PRO A 75 -72.68 14.93 23.93
C PRO A 75 -72.15 13.54 24.35
N SER A 76 -71.16 12.98 23.65
CA SER A 76 -70.31 11.92 24.25
C SER A 76 -68.84 12.26 24.01
N SER A 77 -68.13 12.40 25.13
CA SER A 77 -66.68 12.36 25.32
C SER A 77 -65.82 12.44 24.04
N ALA A 78 -65.63 13.65 23.52
CA ALA A 78 -64.54 13.93 22.60
C ALA A 78 -63.22 13.88 23.40
N MET A 79 -62.49 12.78 23.22
CA MET A 79 -61.07 12.68 23.56
C MET A 79 -60.36 13.85 22.89
N ARG A 80 -60.00 14.87 23.68
CA ARG A 80 -59.25 16.03 23.19
C ARG A 80 -57.89 15.54 22.71
N TRP A 81 -57.74 15.37 21.40
CA TRP A 81 -56.44 15.45 20.76
C TRP A 81 -55.93 16.87 20.99
N ARG A 82 -55.09 17.03 22.01
CA ARG A 82 -54.28 18.23 22.14
C ARG A 82 -53.38 18.26 20.91
N PRO A 83 -53.46 19.28 20.03
CA PRO A 83 -52.45 19.43 18.99
C PRO A 83 -51.10 19.53 19.72
N LEU A 84 -50.16 18.66 19.35
CA LEU A 84 -48.77 18.79 19.76
C LEU A 84 -48.33 20.19 19.34
N ASN A 85 -48.22 21.08 20.31
CA ASN A 85 -47.85 22.46 20.09
C ASN A 85 -46.37 22.45 19.71
N VAL A 86 -46.08 22.36 18.40
CA VAL A 86 -44.71 22.23 17.87
C VAL A 86 -43.81 23.41 18.33
N ALA A 87 -44.42 24.55 18.66
CA ALA A 87 -43.75 25.74 19.18
C ALA A 87 -43.16 25.60 20.60
N SER A 88 -43.54 24.59 21.40
CA SER A 88 -42.98 24.38 22.75
C SER A 88 -41.87 23.32 22.82
N VAL A 89 -41.41 22.80 21.67
CA VAL A 89 -40.47 21.66 21.58
C VAL A 89 -39.04 22.10 21.31
N VAL A 90 -38.82 23.36 20.92
CA VAL A 90 -37.50 23.88 20.57
C VAL A 90 -36.80 24.42 21.81
N SER A 91 -36.04 23.57 22.49
CA SER A 91 -35.12 23.99 23.54
C SER A 91 -34.04 24.90 22.95
N PRO A 92 -33.91 26.18 23.37
CA PRO A 92 -32.89 27.09 22.85
C PRO A 92 -31.48 26.54 23.03
N ARG A 93 -31.24 25.76 24.10
CA ARG A 93 -29.97 25.07 24.34
C ARG A 93 -29.73 23.99 23.31
N ALA A 94 -30.72 23.15 23.01
CA ALA A 94 -30.60 22.10 22.02
C ALA A 94 -30.32 22.67 20.61
N VAL A 95 -30.95 23.79 20.25
CA VAL A 95 -30.66 24.50 18.98
C VAL A 95 -29.25 25.06 18.95
N LEU A 96 -28.83 25.74 20.01
CA LEU A 96 -27.48 26.29 20.10
C LEU A 96 -26.41 25.18 20.07
N THR A 97 -26.64 24.07 20.78
CA THR A 97 -25.77 22.90 20.74
C THR A 97 -25.70 22.31 19.35
N LEU A 98 -26.84 22.12 18.67
CA LEU A 98 -26.86 21.61 17.29
C LEU A 98 -26.10 22.55 16.35
N ALA A 99 -26.31 23.87 16.46
CA ALA A 99 -25.62 24.86 15.63
C ALA A 99 -24.10 24.85 15.90
N ALA A 100 -23.69 24.87 17.17
CA ALA A 100 -22.27 24.84 17.54
C ALA A 100 -21.59 23.53 17.10
N SER A 101 -22.21 22.38 17.33
CA SER A 101 -21.72 21.08 16.87
C SER A 101 -21.70 20.99 15.36
N GLY A 102 -22.69 21.56 14.66
CA GLY A 102 -22.72 21.63 13.20
C GLY A 102 -21.59 22.48 12.64
N THR A 103 -21.31 23.65 13.22
CA THR A 103 -20.17 24.49 12.85
C THR A 103 -18.85 23.75 13.09
N LEU A 104 -18.69 23.08 14.24
CA LEU A 104 -17.51 22.26 14.52
C LEU A 104 -17.35 21.13 13.50
N TRP A 105 -18.44 20.40 13.22
CA TRP A 105 -18.45 19.32 12.23
C TRP A 105 -18.02 19.83 10.84
N LEU A 106 -18.53 20.99 10.42
CA LEU A 106 -18.16 21.62 9.14
C LEU A 106 -16.69 22.05 9.11
N MET A 107 -16.17 22.65 10.19
CA MET A 107 -14.75 23.00 10.27
C MET A 107 -13.87 21.76 10.15
N ILE A 108 -14.23 20.68 10.84
CA ILE A 108 -13.50 19.41 10.78
C ILE A 108 -13.61 18.82 9.37
N PHE A 109 -14.80 18.80 8.76
CA PHE A 109 -15.00 18.31 7.40
C PHE A 109 -14.15 19.07 6.37
N VAL A 110 -14.11 20.41 6.46
CA VAL A 110 -13.29 21.25 5.57
C VAL A 110 -11.80 20.97 5.78
N TYR A 111 -11.37 20.86 7.04
CA TYR A 111 -10.00 20.49 7.36
C TYR A 111 -9.63 19.11 6.78
N HIS A 112 -10.47 18.09 6.96
CA HIS A 112 -10.23 16.75 6.44
C HIS A 112 -10.19 16.73 4.92
N ASN A 113 -11.06 17.50 4.25
CA ASN A 113 -11.03 17.62 2.79
C ASN A 113 -9.75 18.29 2.27
N HIS A 114 -9.09 19.11 3.09
CA HIS A 114 -7.79 19.72 2.75
C HIS A 114 -6.60 18.87 3.17
N ALA A 115 -6.71 18.09 4.26
CA ALA A 115 -5.59 17.35 4.84
C ALA A 115 -5.53 15.89 4.36
N LEU A 116 -6.68 15.23 4.18
CA LEU A 116 -6.78 13.78 3.98
C LEU A 116 -7.14 13.40 2.53
N TRP A 117 -6.84 14.28 1.58
CA TRP A 117 -7.25 14.14 0.19
C TRP A 117 -6.51 13.02 -0.57
N ARG A 118 -5.43 12.47 0.02
CA ARG A 118 -4.64 11.37 -0.55
C ARG A 118 -5.10 9.97 -0.13
N ASP A 119 -5.92 9.81 0.91
CA ASP A 119 -6.38 8.48 1.35
C ASP A 119 -7.43 7.92 0.38
N PRO A 120 -7.16 6.82 -0.35
CA PRO A 120 -8.08 6.26 -1.35
C PRO A 120 -9.36 5.68 -0.74
N HIS A 121 -9.41 5.49 0.58
CA HIS A 121 -10.56 4.96 1.31
C HIS A 121 -11.38 6.05 2.01
N GLY A 122 -10.88 7.28 2.02
CA GLY A 122 -11.57 8.43 2.57
C GLY A 122 -12.62 8.98 1.62
N ALA A 123 -13.65 9.62 2.17
CA ALA A 123 -14.60 10.39 1.38
C ALA A 123 -13.97 11.65 0.76
N TYR A 124 -12.77 12.01 1.22
CA TYR A 124 -12.01 13.20 0.83
C TYR A 124 -11.06 12.97 -0.34
N PHE A 125 -10.98 11.76 -0.89
CA PHE A 125 -10.00 11.41 -1.93
C PHE A 125 -10.14 12.24 -3.22
N HIS A 126 -9.05 12.89 -3.66
CA HIS A 126 -8.99 13.68 -4.90
C HIS A 126 -8.03 13.03 -5.91
N SER A 127 -8.56 12.26 -6.85
CA SER A 127 -7.77 11.48 -7.83
C SER A 127 -6.95 12.29 -8.84
N GLU A 128 -7.14 13.61 -8.90
CA GLU A 128 -6.43 14.50 -9.82
C GLU A 128 -4.96 14.61 -9.45
N ASN A 129 -4.67 14.85 -8.17
CA ASN A 129 -3.31 15.11 -7.67
C ASN A 129 -2.79 13.98 -6.76
N ALA A 130 -3.61 12.96 -6.45
CA ALA A 130 -3.25 11.95 -5.44
C ALA A 130 -2.08 11.05 -5.88
N PHE A 131 -1.77 11.08 -7.18
CA PHE A 131 -0.70 10.30 -7.81
C PHE A 131 0.52 11.16 -8.16
N ASP A 132 0.61 12.37 -7.60
CA ASP A 132 1.76 13.24 -7.80
C ASP A 132 2.96 12.71 -7.02
N LEU A 133 4.14 12.72 -7.65
CA LEU A 133 5.39 12.38 -7.01
C LEU A 133 5.79 13.50 -6.03
N GLY A 134 5.72 13.19 -4.74
CA GLY A 134 6.23 13.99 -3.65
C GLY A 134 7.62 13.49 -3.25
N TYR A 135 7.64 12.59 -2.27
CA TYR A 135 8.88 12.00 -1.74
C TYR A 135 9.63 11.15 -2.77
N SER A 136 8.93 10.44 -3.68
CA SER A 136 9.59 9.66 -4.73
C SER A 136 10.50 10.49 -5.62
N ARG A 137 10.10 11.73 -5.94
CA ARG A 137 10.94 12.65 -6.72
C ARG A 137 12.23 13.00 -5.99
N VAL A 138 12.15 13.25 -4.68
CA VAL A 138 13.33 13.51 -3.83
C VAL A 138 14.29 12.32 -3.90
N ARG A 139 13.77 11.09 -3.74
CA ARG A 139 14.60 9.88 -3.82
C ARG A 139 15.21 9.64 -5.20
N GLN A 140 14.51 9.97 -6.29
CA GLN A 140 15.08 9.92 -7.64
C GLN A 140 16.22 10.92 -7.81
N GLU A 141 16.09 12.14 -7.30
CA GLU A 141 17.16 13.15 -7.35
C GLU A 141 18.39 12.72 -6.54
N GLU A 142 18.18 12.21 -5.33
CA GLU A 142 19.24 11.67 -4.48
C GLU A 142 19.94 10.46 -5.11
N ALA A 143 19.17 9.54 -5.70
CA ALA A 143 19.68 8.39 -6.45
C ALA A 143 20.62 8.82 -7.57
N ARG A 144 20.19 9.78 -8.39
CA ARG A 144 21.00 10.31 -9.51
C ARG A 144 22.24 11.04 -9.02
N ALA A 145 22.12 11.85 -7.98
CA ALA A 145 23.25 12.54 -7.37
C ALA A 145 24.29 11.55 -6.80
N PHE A 146 23.83 10.47 -6.18
CA PHE A 146 24.68 9.39 -5.68
C PHE A 146 25.40 8.67 -6.83
N LEU A 147 24.67 8.19 -7.85
CA LEU A 147 25.26 7.46 -8.97
C LEU A 147 26.23 8.31 -9.80
N HIS A 148 26.00 9.62 -9.88
CA HIS A 148 26.92 10.53 -10.56
C HIS A 148 28.32 10.53 -9.93
N GLN A 149 28.45 10.30 -8.62
CA GLN A 149 29.75 10.27 -7.93
C GLN A 149 30.62 9.10 -8.40
N TYR A 150 29.99 7.97 -8.75
CA TYR A 150 30.66 6.74 -9.21
C TYR A 150 30.76 6.64 -10.73
N SER A 151 30.17 7.61 -11.44
CA SER A 151 30.24 7.70 -12.90
C SER A 151 31.43 8.55 -13.39
N ARG A 152 32.12 9.27 -12.48
CA ARG A 152 33.30 10.08 -12.81
C ARG A 152 34.58 9.26 -12.64
N ASP A 153 35.25 9.01 -13.76
CA ASP A 153 36.62 8.50 -13.94
C ASP A 153 37.02 7.22 -13.13
N PRO A 154 37.07 6.04 -13.76
CA PRO A 154 37.49 4.76 -13.14
C PRO A 154 38.89 4.79 -12.51
N SER A 155 39.71 5.76 -12.88
CA SER A 155 41.07 5.97 -12.37
C SER A 155 41.15 6.66 -11.00
N SER A 156 40.03 7.19 -10.49
CA SER A 156 39.95 7.89 -9.21
C SER A 156 39.32 7.07 -8.08
N SER A 157 38.96 5.80 -8.35
CA SER A 157 38.55 4.88 -7.30
C SER A 157 39.73 4.58 -6.37
N PRO A 158 39.61 4.70 -5.04
CA PRO A 158 40.68 4.37 -4.12
C PRO A 158 40.94 2.87 -4.17
N ASN A 159 41.92 2.43 -4.96
CA ASN A 159 42.39 1.05 -5.03
C ASN A 159 42.74 0.53 -3.61
N PRO A 160 42.14 -0.58 -3.13
CA PRO A 160 42.54 -1.20 -1.85
C PRO A 160 43.84 -2.03 -1.96
N SER A 161 44.45 -2.12 -3.14
CA SER A 161 45.56 -3.04 -3.41
C SER A 161 46.83 -2.32 -3.84
N SER A 162 47.52 -1.70 -2.89
CA SER A 162 48.97 -1.58 -2.96
C SER A 162 49.56 -1.88 -1.58
N SER A 163 49.96 -3.13 -1.38
CA SER A 163 50.87 -3.48 -0.29
C SER A 163 52.19 -2.74 -0.52
N ALA A 164 52.41 -1.66 0.23
CA ALA A 164 53.71 -1.01 0.32
C ALA A 164 54.29 -1.26 1.71
N ASN A 165 55.50 -1.83 1.71
CA ASN A 165 56.32 -2.16 2.87
C ASN A 165 56.41 -1.03 3.91
N PRO A 166 56.47 -1.35 5.22
CA PRO A 166 56.64 -0.34 6.26
C PRO A 166 58.14 -0.04 6.42
N SER A 167 58.62 1.04 5.81
CA SER A 167 59.88 1.65 6.24
C SER A 167 60.01 3.11 5.80
N SER A 168 59.55 4.03 6.64
CA SER A 168 60.29 5.25 6.99
C SER A 168 59.51 6.10 7.98
N ASN A 169 60.17 6.45 9.08
CA ASN A 169 59.70 7.29 10.15
C ASN A 169 59.30 8.70 9.66
N SER A 170 58.11 9.16 10.04
CA SER A 170 57.89 10.55 10.43
C SER A 170 56.66 10.68 11.33
N SER A 171 56.93 11.05 12.58
CA SER A 171 55.97 11.40 13.61
C SER A 171 55.27 12.73 13.30
N SER A 172 53.94 12.72 13.21
CA SER A 172 53.03 13.63 13.94
C SER A 172 51.59 13.57 13.41
N THR A 173 50.67 13.80 14.34
CA THR A 173 49.23 14.10 14.21
C THR A 173 48.27 12.94 13.92
N GLU A 174 47.52 12.61 14.98
CA GLU A 174 46.29 11.83 15.02
C GLU A 174 45.29 12.31 13.96
N GLY A 175 45.03 11.46 12.97
CA GLY A 175 43.89 11.54 12.07
C GLY A 175 43.26 10.16 12.01
N LEU A 176 42.00 10.06 12.44
CA LEU A 176 41.20 8.85 12.28
C LEU A 176 41.22 8.45 10.81
N ASN A 177 41.84 7.30 10.51
CA ASN A 177 41.79 6.67 9.20
C ASN A 177 40.32 6.35 8.88
N ALA A 178 39.64 7.23 8.16
CA ALA A 178 38.37 6.94 7.51
C ALA A 178 38.65 5.90 6.42
N ALA A 179 38.65 4.62 6.80
CA ALA A 179 38.58 3.52 5.85
C ALA A 179 37.40 3.80 4.92
N SER A 180 37.65 3.79 3.61
CA SER A 180 36.64 3.99 2.57
C SER A 180 35.42 3.13 2.91
N ALA A 181 34.22 3.73 2.94
CA ALA A 181 32.99 2.99 3.19
C ALA A 181 32.93 1.78 2.21
N PRO A 182 32.53 0.58 2.68
CA PRO A 182 32.44 -0.58 1.83
C PRO A 182 31.46 -0.26 0.69
N LEU A 183 31.89 -0.46 -0.55
CA LEU A 183 31.05 -0.29 -1.74
C LEU A 183 30.27 -1.57 -2.08
N HIS A 184 30.66 -2.68 -1.45
CA HIS A 184 30.16 -4.02 -1.64
C HIS A 184 29.61 -4.63 -0.34
N ALA A 185 28.90 -5.74 -0.48
CA ALA A 185 28.44 -6.54 0.64
C ALA A 185 29.64 -7.08 1.44
N GLY A 186 29.44 -7.30 2.74
CA GLY A 186 30.39 -8.05 3.54
C GLY A 186 30.32 -9.55 3.22
N ASP A 187 31.22 -10.33 3.80
CA ASP A 187 31.27 -11.79 3.60
C ASP A 187 29.98 -12.51 4.05
N HIS A 188 29.21 -11.86 4.94
CA HIS A 188 28.03 -12.42 5.58
C HIS A 188 26.85 -11.45 5.49
N PRO A 189 26.26 -11.27 4.29
CA PRO A 189 25.11 -10.39 4.12
C PRO A 189 23.88 -10.98 4.84
N ALA A 190 23.09 -10.12 5.47
CA ALA A 190 21.79 -10.48 6.05
C ALA A 190 20.72 -10.69 4.96
N LEU A 191 20.87 -10.01 3.82
CA LEU A 191 19.91 -10.00 2.72
C LEU A 191 20.61 -10.20 1.39
N CYS A 192 20.13 -11.11 0.54
CA CYS A 192 20.45 -11.13 -0.89
C CYS A 192 19.30 -10.50 -1.67
N ALA A 193 19.56 -9.38 -2.34
CA ALA A 193 18.59 -8.63 -3.12
C ALA A 193 18.85 -8.86 -4.62
N ALA A 194 17.94 -9.60 -5.27
CA ALA A 194 17.96 -9.81 -6.71
C ALA A 194 17.03 -8.80 -7.40
N PHE A 195 17.57 -7.97 -8.29
CA PHE A 195 16.79 -7.12 -9.19
C PHE A 195 16.60 -7.79 -10.54
N ILE A 196 15.37 -7.81 -11.02
CA ILE A 196 15.05 -8.24 -12.38
C ILE A 196 14.85 -6.97 -13.21
N THR A 197 15.70 -6.77 -14.21
CA THR A 197 15.61 -5.62 -15.12
C THR A 197 15.59 -6.06 -16.57
N MET A 198 14.91 -5.30 -17.42
CA MET A 198 14.86 -5.52 -18.87
C MET A 198 15.11 -4.21 -19.60
N ARG A 199 15.60 -4.29 -20.85
CA ARG A 199 15.78 -3.11 -21.70
C ARG A 199 14.45 -2.44 -21.99
N ARG A 200 14.24 -1.27 -21.37
CA ARG A 200 13.14 -0.37 -21.68
C ARG A 200 13.67 0.72 -22.62
N THR A 201 13.13 0.79 -23.83
CA THR A 201 13.52 1.82 -24.83
C THR A 201 12.68 3.09 -24.72
N HIS A 202 11.64 3.07 -23.90
CA HIS A 202 10.78 4.24 -23.69
C HIS A 202 11.52 5.31 -22.88
N PRO A 203 11.53 6.59 -23.30
CA PRO A 203 12.22 7.67 -22.59
C PRO A 203 11.80 7.78 -21.12
N ASP A 204 10.50 7.68 -20.84
CA ASP A 204 9.97 7.76 -19.46
C ASP A 204 10.41 6.59 -18.57
N ALA A 205 10.93 5.52 -19.14
CA ALA A 205 11.38 4.33 -18.43
C ALA A 205 12.90 4.17 -18.40
N ALA A 206 13.64 5.04 -19.10
CA ALA A 206 15.11 4.95 -19.21
C ALA A 206 15.83 5.11 -17.86
N HIS A 207 15.19 5.79 -16.90
CA HIS A 207 15.74 6.06 -15.58
C HIS A 207 15.23 5.14 -14.47
N TYR A 208 14.30 4.22 -14.74
CA TYR A 208 13.74 3.35 -13.70
C TYR A 208 14.80 2.51 -12.99
N PHE A 209 15.61 1.78 -13.77
CA PHE A 209 16.70 0.97 -13.23
C PHE A 209 17.74 1.77 -12.42
N PRO A 210 18.36 2.84 -12.96
CA PRO A 210 19.32 3.62 -12.18
C PRO A 210 18.68 4.32 -10.97
N ASP A 211 17.45 4.83 -11.08
CA ASP A 211 16.78 5.45 -9.93
C ASP A 211 16.48 4.42 -8.83
N SER A 212 16.11 3.19 -9.19
CA SER A 212 15.90 2.07 -8.25
C SER A 212 17.19 1.73 -7.50
N ILE A 213 18.29 1.48 -8.22
CA ILE A 213 19.56 1.09 -7.61
C ILE A 213 20.17 2.25 -6.82
N GLY A 214 20.13 3.46 -7.38
CA GLY A 214 20.64 4.65 -6.71
C GLY A 214 19.86 4.93 -5.42
N SER A 215 18.53 4.85 -5.43
CA SER A 215 17.71 5.09 -4.23
C SER A 215 17.83 3.96 -3.20
N MET A 216 18.11 2.72 -3.61
CA MET A 216 18.40 1.62 -2.70
C MET A 216 19.70 1.86 -1.92
N LEU A 217 20.74 2.35 -2.59
CA LEU A 217 22.09 2.49 -2.03
C LEU A 217 22.37 3.87 -1.41
N ALA A 218 21.72 4.92 -1.90
CA ALA A 218 21.94 6.30 -1.45
C ALA A 218 21.62 6.46 0.04
N GLY A 219 22.65 6.83 0.79
CA GLY A 219 22.58 7.12 2.22
C GLY A 219 22.90 5.95 3.13
N LEU A 220 23.04 4.71 2.66
CA LEU A 220 23.35 3.55 3.51
C LEU A 220 24.67 3.74 4.28
N SER A 221 24.69 3.36 5.55
CA SER A 221 25.92 3.34 6.35
C SER A 221 26.82 2.18 5.90
N PRO A 222 28.12 2.19 6.23
CA PRO A 222 29.02 1.06 6.01
C PRO A 222 28.45 -0.28 6.47
N ARG A 223 27.79 -0.30 7.62
CA ARG A 223 27.20 -1.51 8.21
C ARG A 223 25.99 -1.99 7.43
N GLU A 224 25.12 -1.07 7.04
CA GLU A 224 23.97 -1.36 6.19
C GLU A 224 24.40 -1.87 4.81
N ARG A 225 25.36 -1.20 4.16
CA ARG A 225 25.87 -1.63 2.85
C ARG A 225 26.49 -3.02 2.91
N ALA A 226 27.21 -3.34 3.98
CA ALA A 226 27.77 -4.68 4.19
C ALA A 226 26.70 -5.77 4.40
N ALA A 227 25.49 -5.39 4.82
CA ALA A 227 24.42 -6.33 5.15
C ALA A 227 23.56 -6.77 3.96
N VAL A 228 23.68 -6.10 2.80
CA VAL A 228 22.90 -6.41 1.61
C VAL A 228 23.81 -6.77 0.44
N ASN A 229 23.62 -7.96 -0.11
CA ASN A 229 24.21 -8.36 -1.39
C ASN A 229 23.28 -7.96 -2.53
N LEU A 230 23.78 -7.20 -3.48
CA LEU A 230 23.03 -6.72 -4.64
C LEU A 230 23.39 -7.53 -5.88
N THR A 231 22.42 -8.30 -6.36
CA THR A 231 22.51 -9.09 -7.59
C THR A 231 21.56 -8.52 -8.64
N ILE A 232 22.06 -8.24 -9.85
CA ILE A 232 21.25 -7.75 -10.98
C ILE A 232 21.12 -8.85 -12.03
N VAL A 233 19.88 -9.18 -12.36
CA VAL A 233 19.51 -10.11 -13.42
C VAL A 233 18.96 -9.32 -14.58
N PHE A 234 19.72 -9.28 -15.69
CA PHE A 234 19.24 -8.72 -16.94
C PHE A 234 18.43 -9.77 -17.70
N GLY A 235 17.10 -9.63 -17.67
CA GLY A 235 16.17 -10.60 -18.24
C GLY A 235 16.00 -10.52 -19.76
N ASN A 236 17.05 -10.25 -20.53
CA ASN A 236 17.01 -10.25 -22.01
C ASN A 236 17.91 -11.34 -22.58
N VAL A 237 17.38 -12.18 -23.48
CA VAL A 237 18.12 -13.36 -23.98
C VAL A 237 19.15 -13.04 -25.04
N ALA A 238 19.02 -11.89 -25.71
CA ALA A 238 19.97 -11.42 -26.73
C ALA A 238 21.43 -11.21 -26.22
N GLY A 239 21.70 -11.57 -24.97
CA GLY A 239 23.01 -11.96 -24.48
C GLY A 239 23.96 -10.79 -24.25
N ASP A 240 25.25 -11.11 -24.26
CA ASP A 240 26.36 -10.22 -23.87
C ASP A 240 26.39 -8.90 -24.64
N ALA A 241 25.88 -8.83 -25.88
CA ALA A 241 25.87 -7.57 -26.63
C ALA A 241 24.91 -6.54 -26.02
N GLN A 242 23.70 -6.96 -25.61
CA GLN A 242 22.79 -6.05 -24.92
C GLN A 242 23.27 -5.79 -23.48
N HIS A 243 23.81 -6.78 -22.79
CA HIS A 243 24.35 -6.58 -21.44
C HIS A 243 25.59 -5.68 -21.41
N ALA A 244 26.45 -5.77 -22.42
CA ALA A 244 27.60 -4.88 -22.59
C ALA A 244 27.14 -3.45 -22.88
N ASP A 245 26.09 -3.26 -23.70
CA ASP A 245 25.47 -1.93 -23.88
C ASP A 245 24.95 -1.37 -22.56
N PHE A 246 24.34 -2.21 -21.71
CA PHE A 246 23.88 -1.84 -20.37
C PHE A 246 25.02 -1.45 -19.43
N ALA A 247 26.07 -2.28 -19.37
CA ALA A 247 27.25 -2.00 -18.56
C ALA A 247 27.97 -0.73 -19.03
N ALA A 248 28.05 -0.51 -20.35
CA ALA A 248 28.58 0.72 -20.93
C ALA A 248 27.70 1.94 -20.63
N ALA A 249 26.38 1.77 -20.62
CA ALA A 249 25.43 2.83 -20.26
C ALA A 249 25.50 3.22 -18.77
N TYR A 250 25.91 2.29 -17.91
CA TYR A 250 25.93 2.46 -16.46
C TYR A 250 27.33 2.19 -15.88
N PRO A 251 28.28 3.14 -16.00
CA PRO A 251 29.68 2.96 -15.59
C PRO A 251 29.87 2.72 -14.09
N TRP A 252 28.85 3.04 -13.28
CA TRP A 252 28.83 2.81 -11.84
C TRP A 252 28.54 1.36 -11.44
N LEU A 253 28.05 0.50 -12.37
CA LEU A 253 27.65 -0.88 -12.07
C LEU A 253 28.77 -1.70 -11.40
N PRO A 254 30.00 -1.78 -11.96
CA PRO A 254 31.05 -2.60 -11.37
C PRO A 254 31.52 -2.12 -10.00
N ALA A 255 31.31 -0.83 -9.70
CA ALA A 255 31.74 -0.22 -8.44
C ALA A 255 30.74 -0.44 -7.30
N LEU A 256 29.45 -0.57 -7.60
CA LEU A 256 28.38 -0.55 -6.59
C LEU A 256 27.63 -1.87 -6.46
N VAL A 257 27.64 -2.70 -7.49
CA VAL A 257 26.87 -3.94 -7.55
C VAL A 257 27.77 -5.14 -7.28
N ASP A 258 27.30 -6.06 -6.43
CA ASP A 258 28.07 -7.24 -6.04
C ASP A 258 28.14 -8.28 -7.16
N ARG A 259 27.04 -8.47 -7.89
CA ARG A 259 26.97 -9.31 -9.09
C ARG A 259 25.97 -8.75 -10.10
N TYR A 260 26.30 -8.77 -11.37
CA TYR A 260 25.38 -8.43 -12.45
C TYR A 260 25.63 -9.33 -13.66
N GLY A 261 24.56 -9.71 -14.36
CA GLY A 261 24.67 -10.58 -15.52
C GLY A 261 23.31 -10.95 -16.11
N GLY A 262 23.36 -11.63 -17.26
CA GLY A 262 22.18 -12.26 -17.87
C GLY A 262 21.90 -13.63 -17.26
N TYR A 263 21.38 -14.53 -18.11
CA TYR A 263 21.19 -15.93 -17.75
C TYR A 263 22.51 -16.70 -17.84
N GLU A 264 23.07 -17.08 -16.69
CA GLU A 264 24.28 -17.87 -16.55
C GLU A 264 23.93 -19.30 -16.14
N GLY A 265 24.62 -20.29 -16.72
CA GLY A 265 24.44 -21.70 -16.35
C GLY A 265 23.16 -22.36 -16.88
N LEU A 266 22.40 -21.69 -17.76
CA LEU A 266 21.30 -22.30 -18.51
C LEU A 266 21.83 -23.04 -19.75
N SER A 267 21.13 -24.12 -20.14
CA SER A 267 21.42 -24.85 -21.38
C SER A 267 20.99 -24.06 -22.63
N ASP A 268 21.59 -24.39 -23.78
CA ASP A 268 21.23 -23.78 -25.07
C ASP A 268 19.73 -23.92 -25.39
N GLY A 269 19.11 -25.04 -24.98
CA GLY A 269 17.68 -25.27 -25.14
C GLY A 269 16.80 -24.36 -24.28
N GLU A 270 17.22 -24.09 -23.04
CA GLU A 270 16.53 -23.17 -22.13
C GLU A 270 16.65 -21.72 -22.60
N LEU A 271 17.84 -21.33 -23.05
CA LEU A 271 18.05 -20.01 -23.67
C LEU A 271 17.21 -19.84 -24.93
N ALA A 272 17.14 -20.85 -25.80
CA ALA A 272 16.30 -20.82 -26.99
C ALA A 272 14.81 -20.70 -26.66
N GLU A 273 14.33 -21.36 -25.61
CA GLU A 273 12.94 -21.21 -25.15
C GLU A 273 12.68 -19.80 -24.61
N LEU A 274 13.58 -19.25 -23.80
CA LEU A 274 13.45 -17.87 -23.31
C LEU A 274 13.41 -16.86 -24.48
N ALA A 275 14.28 -17.01 -25.48
CA ALA A 275 14.28 -16.17 -26.67
C ALA A 275 12.94 -16.24 -27.42
N ARG A 276 12.40 -17.45 -27.56
CA ARG A 276 11.10 -17.68 -28.19
C ARG A 276 9.97 -17.02 -27.40
N LEU A 277 10.00 -17.07 -26.07
CA LEU A 277 9.01 -16.43 -25.21
C LEU A 277 9.09 -14.90 -25.30
N GLU A 278 10.29 -14.33 -25.40
CA GLU A 278 10.49 -12.90 -25.66
C GLU A 278 9.92 -12.46 -26.99
N GLU A 279 10.24 -13.17 -28.08
CA GLU A 279 9.74 -12.89 -29.42
C GLU A 279 8.21 -13.02 -29.51
N ALA A 280 7.66 -14.06 -28.89
CA ALA A 280 6.22 -14.28 -28.82
C ALA A 280 5.49 -13.34 -27.84
N ARG A 281 6.22 -12.48 -27.11
CA ARG A 281 5.71 -11.61 -26.04
C ARG A 281 4.92 -12.36 -24.97
N ASP A 282 5.34 -13.58 -24.66
CA ASP A 282 4.71 -14.44 -23.68
C ASP A 282 5.24 -14.14 -22.25
N PHE A 283 4.96 -12.94 -21.79
CA PHE A 283 5.49 -12.43 -20.52
C PHE A 283 4.94 -13.15 -19.28
N GLN A 284 3.80 -13.84 -19.40
CA GLN A 284 3.25 -14.66 -18.30
C GLN A 284 4.08 -15.90 -18.00
N ARG A 285 4.74 -16.45 -19.03
CA ARG A 285 5.63 -17.61 -18.85
C ARG A 285 7.04 -17.15 -18.59
N LYS A 286 7.54 -16.20 -19.38
CA LYS A 286 8.87 -15.62 -19.19
C LYS A 286 9.02 -14.99 -17.81
N GLY A 287 8.05 -14.20 -17.35
CA GLY A 287 8.12 -13.54 -16.04
C GLY A 287 8.22 -14.51 -14.86
N VAL A 288 7.66 -15.73 -14.97
CA VAL A 288 7.85 -16.79 -13.97
C VAL A 288 9.28 -17.32 -14.01
N LEU A 289 9.84 -17.54 -15.21
CA LEU A 289 11.22 -18.00 -15.37
C LEU A 289 12.24 -16.96 -14.88
N ASP A 290 12.03 -15.67 -15.18
CA ASP A 290 12.86 -14.58 -14.69
C ASP A 290 12.88 -14.55 -13.15
N TYR A 291 11.71 -14.73 -12.54
CA TYR A 291 11.54 -14.74 -11.09
C TYR A 291 12.20 -15.96 -10.43
N LEU A 292 12.03 -17.14 -11.04
CA LEU A 292 12.68 -18.37 -10.61
C LEU A 292 14.20 -18.22 -10.66
N TYR A 293 14.73 -17.71 -11.77
CA TYR A 293 16.16 -17.49 -11.94
C TYR A 293 16.70 -16.50 -10.89
N ALA A 294 15.99 -15.40 -10.61
CA ALA A 294 16.39 -14.44 -9.57
C ALA A 294 16.41 -15.06 -8.15
N LEU A 295 15.39 -15.85 -7.78
CA LEU A 295 15.34 -16.57 -6.52
C LEU A 295 16.50 -17.56 -6.40
N GLU A 296 16.69 -18.39 -7.42
CA GLU A 296 17.73 -19.43 -7.45
C GLU A 296 19.12 -18.82 -7.43
N ARG A 297 19.34 -17.69 -8.11
CA ARG A 297 20.62 -17.00 -8.10
C ARG A 297 21.00 -16.55 -6.68
N CYS A 298 20.10 -15.85 -5.99
CA CYS A 298 20.35 -15.45 -4.61
C CYS A 298 20.51 -16.64 -3.65
N TYR A 299 19.70 -17.69 -3.87
CA TYR A 299 19.77 -18.90 -3.07
C TYR A 299 21.10 -19.65 -3.27
N ASN A 300 21.61 -19.75 -4.49
CA ASN A 300 22.83 -20.51 -4.77
C ASN A 300 24.11 -19.73 -4.47
N ASP A 301 24.12 -18.42 -4.74
CA ASP A 301 25.34 -17.61 -4.68
C ASP A 301 25.67 -17.05 -3.29
N THR A 302 24.67 -17.00 -2.40
CA THR A 302 24.82 -16.39 -1.09
C THR A 302 24.31 -17.30 0.01
N ALA A 303 24.86 -17.13 1.21
CA ALA A 303 24.35 -17.75 2.43
C ALA A 303 23.42 -16.80 3.23
N ALA A 304 22.91 -15.74 2.61
CA ALA A 304 22.05 -14.78 3.29
C ALA A 304 20.77 -15.46 3.80
N PRO A 305 20.36 -15.23 5.07
CA PRO A 305 19.17 -15.86 5.65
C PRO A 305 17.86 -15.38 5.00
N PHE A 306 17.89 -14.26 4.28
CA PHE A 306 16.75 -13.72 3.56
C PHE A 306 17.08 -13.45 2.09
N VAL A 307 16.10 -13.70 1.21
CA VAL A 307 16.21 -13.47 -0.23
C VAL A 307 15.14 -12.47 -0.64
N ALA A 308 15.53 -11.31 -1.15
CA ALA A 308 14.62 -10.33 -1.73
C ALA A 308 14.62 -10.42 -3.25
N VAL A 309 13.43 -10.25 -3.83
CA VAL A 309 13.25 -10.08 -5.27
C VAL A 309 12.60 -8.73 -5.50
N PHE A 310 13.26 -7.92 -6.34
CA PHE A 310 12.87 -6.56 -6.67
C PHE A 310 12.67 -6.41 -8.19
N GLU A 311 11.67 -5.61 -8.56
CA GLU A 311 11.51 -5.10 -9.93
C GLU A 311 12.32 -3.80 -10.12
N ASP A 312 12.52 -3.36 -11.36
CA ASP A 312 13.40 -2.24 -11.70
C ASP A 312 12.68 -0.88 -11.84
N ASP A 313 11.38 -0.80 -11.55
CA ASP A 313 10.56 0.42 -11.62
C ASP A 313 10.01 0.85 -10.26
N ILE A 314 10.89 0.81 -9.27
CA ILE A 314 10.61 1.17 -7.89
C ILE A 314 11.58 2.23 -7.35
N VAL A 315 11.24 2.84 -6.22
CA VAL A 315 12.13 3.76 -5.51
C VAL A 315 12.08 3.45 -4.03
N PHE A 316 13.22 3.47 -3.36
CA PHE A 316 13.35 3.09 -1.95
C PHE A 316 13.33 4.32 -1.03
N ALA A 317 12.64 4.20 0.11
CA ALA A 317 12.73 5.17 1.20
C ALA A 317 14.14 5.18 1.80
N ALA A 318 14.56 6.31 2.37
CA ALA A 318 15.92 6.49 2.91
C ALA A 318 16.27 5.53 4.07
N ASP A 319 15.26 4.97 4.75
CA ASP A 319 15.39 4.06 5.89
C ASP A 319 14.98 2.61 5.58
N TRP A 320 14.77 2.29 4.30
CA TRP A 320 14.16 1.03 3.87
C TRP A 320 14.87 -0.20 4.46
N LEU A 321 16.20 -0.22 4.44
CA LEU A 321 16.98 -1.38 4.86
C LEU A 321 16.93 -1.56 6.37
N ALA A 322 17.10 -0.48 7.15
CA ALA A 322 17.03 -0.53 8.60
C ALA A 322 15.67 -1.02 9.09
N ARG A 323 14.57 -0.47 8.54
CA ARG A 323 13.21 -0.93 8.86
C ARG A 323 12.97 -2.38 8.44
N THR A 324 13.43 -2.77 7.24
CA THR A 324 13.30 -4.14 6.73
C THR A 324 14.05 -5.14 7.61
N LEU A 325 15.30 -4.88 7.97
CA LEU A 325 16.09 -5.78 8.83
C LEU A 325 15.47 -5.91 10.22
N LEU A 326 15.00 -4.82 10.81
CA LEU A 326 14.31 -4.86 12.10
C LEU A 326 13.03 -5.70 12.05
N ALA A 327 12.25 -5.55 10.97
CA ALA A 327 11.06 -6.38 10.72
C ALA A 327 11.40 -7.86 10.55
N LEU A 328 12.44 -8.19 9.78
CA LEU A 328 12.89 -9.57 9.58
C LEU A 328 13.40 -10.19 10.88
N GLN A 329 14.14 -9.44 11.71
CA GLN A 329 14.52 -9.87 13.05
C GLN A 329 13.29 -10.19 13.90
N ARG A 330 12.26 -9.33 13.88
CA ARG A 330 11.01 -9.57 14.60
C ARG A 330 10.32 -10.85 14.13
N LEU A 331 10.23 -11.07 12.82
CA LEU A 331 9.62 -12.27 12.24
C LEU A 331 10.43 -13.55 12.50
N ALA A 332 11.75 -13.45 12.55
CA ALA A 332 12.64 -14.58 12.83
C ALA A 332 12.65 -14.97 14.32
N THR A 333 12.49 -14.00 15.21
CA THR A 333 12.49 -14.21 16.68
C THR A 333 11.10 -14.42 17.26
N ALA A 334 10.05 -14.11 16.50
CA ALA A 334 8.69 -14.43 16.88
C ALA A 334 8.59 -15.93 17.15
N THR A 335 8.50 -16.28 18.43
CA THR A 335 8.29 -17.66 18.87
C THR A 335 6.88 -18.03 18.43
N ALA A 336 6.81 -18.65 17.25
CA ALA A 336 5.65 -19.40 16.83
C ALA A 336 5.24 -20.30 18.01
N PRO A 337 4.04 -20.13 18.60
CA PRO A 337 3.48 -21.15 19.48
C PRO A 337 3.61 -22.49 18.75
N ALA A 338 3.97 -23.56 19.45
CA ALA A 338 4.07 -24.88 18.84
C ALA A 338 2.78 -25.18 18.05
N GLY A 339 2.86 -25.14 16.72
CA GLY A 339 1.71 -25.28 15.82
C GLY A 339 1.18 -24.00 15.14
N SER A 340 1.82 -22.83 15.23
CA SER A 340 1.45 -21.70 14.35
C SER A 340 2.01 -21.89 12.94
N ASP A 341 1.20 -21.53 11.96
CA ASP A 341 1.53 -21.68 10.55
C ASP A 341 2.82 -20.89 10.20
N PRO A 342 3.70 -21.46 9.36
CA PRO A 342 4.92 -20.77 8.95
C PRO A 342 4.62 -19.57 8.06
N TRP A 343 5.52 -18.58 8.03
CA TRP A 343 5.39 -17.42 7.15
C TRP A 343 6.27 -17.56 5.90
N LEU A 344 5.85 -16.96 4.79
CA LEU A 344 6.56 -17.04 3.51
C LEU A 344 7.44 -15.81 3.24
N TYR A 345 6.84 -14.62 3.29
CA TYR A 345 7.53 -13.37 2.94
C TYR A 345 7.10 -12.18 3.80
N LEU A 346 7.97 -11.16 3.80
CA LEU A 346 7.70 -9.78 4.18
C LEU A 346 7.60 -8.92 2.90
N ARG A 347 6.52 -8.17 2.78
CA ARG A 347 6.22 -7.28 1.66
C ARG A 347 6.64 -5.84 2.00
N LEU A 348 7.42 -5.21 1.12
CA LEU A 348 7.88 -3.83 1.32
C LEU A 348 7.01 -2.80 0.58
N PHE A 349 6.20 -3.27 -0.36
CA PHE A 349 5.25 -2.47 -1.13
C PHE A 349 3.92 -3.20 -1.32
N TYR A 350 2.83 -2.47 -1.14
CA TYR A 350 1.49 -2.85 -1.54
C TYR A 350 0.74 -1.60 -1.94
N SER A 351 -0.20 -1.71 -2.89
CA SER A 351 -1.06 -0.57 -3.17
C SER A 351 -2.16 -0.47 -2.14
N GLU A 352 -2.24 0.71 -1.53
CA GLU A 352 -3.30 1.07 -0.60
C GLU A 352 -4.68 0.98 -1.25
N THR A 353 -4.80 1.19 -2.56
CA THR A 353 -6.07 1.08 -3.30
C THR A 353 -6.79 -0.27 -3.11
N TYR A 354 -6.05 -1.35 -2.84
CA TYR A 354 -6.62 -2.69 -2.64
C TYR A 354 -7.00 -2.99 -1.19
N MET A 355 -6.65 -2.12 -0.24
CA MET A 355 -6.86 -2.30 1.20
C MET A 355 -8.22 -1.77 1.66
N LEU A 356 -9.26 -2.18 0.92
CA LEU A 356 -10.64 -1.74 1.13
C LEU A 356 -11.17 -2.08 2.54
N TRP A 357 -12.21 -1.37 2.95
CA TRP A 357 -13.02 -1.71 4.12
C TRP A 357 -13.67 -3.08 3.92
N LEU A 358 -13.23 -4.08 4.70
CA LEU A 358 -13.78 -5.43 4.63
C LEU A 358 -14.71 -5.67 5.81
N SER A 359 -15.94 -6.12 5.58
CA SER A 359 -16.90 -6.35 6.67
C SER A 359 -16.48 -7.46 7.65
N GLY A 360 -15.62 -8.39 7.21
CA GLY A 360 -15.05 -9.45 8.05
C GLY A 360 -13.98 -8.95 9.03
N ASP A 361 -13.13 -8.02 8.59
CA ASP A 361 -12.00 -7.50 9.37
C ASP A 361 -12.33 -6.17 10.06
N ASP A 362 -13.08 -5.31 9.38
CA ASP A 362 -13.45 -3.95 9.79
C ASP A 362 -14.90 -3.90 10.28
N TRP A 363 -15.22 -4.71 11.30
CA TRP A 363 -16.59 -4.96 11.74
C TRP A 363 -17.42 -3.68 11.96
N TRP A 364 -16.86 -2.68 12.64
CA TRP A 364 -17.55 -1.42 12.97
C TRP A 364 -17.95 -0.62 11.72
N TYR A 365 -17.10 -0.59 10.70
CA TYR A 365 -17.42 0.06 9.43
C TYR A 365 -18.35 -0.82 8.59
N GLY A 366 -18.10 -2.12 8.52
CA GLY A 366 -18.95 -3.07 7.80
C GLY A 366 -20.39 -3.14 8.33
N HIS A 367 -20.62 -2.76 9.59
CA HIS A 367 -21.91 -2.80 10.27
C HIS A 367 -22.37 -1.42 10.76
N LEU A 368 -22.22 -0.37 9.95
CA LEU A 368 -22.68 0.99 10.30
C LEU A 368 -24.14 1.04 10.81
N TRP A 369 -25.00 0.18 10.29
CA TRP A 369 -26.40 0.06 10.71
C TRP A 369 -26.56 -0.43 12.17
N VAL A 370 -25.57 -1.13 12.74
CA VAL A 370 -25.48 -1.47 14.18
C VAL A 370 -24.65 -0.44 14.94
N THR A 371 -23.54 0.00 14.36
CA THR A 371 -22.59 0.93 14.98
C THR A 371 -23.25 2.26 15.34
N LEU A 372 -24.01 2.86 14.43
CA LEU A 372 -24.64 4.16 14.67
C LEU A 372 -25.71 4.10 15.78
N PRO A 373 -26.63 3.11 15.81
CA PRO A 373 -27.52 2.92 16.96
C PRO A 373 -26.79 2.65 18.27
N LEU A 374 -25.73 1.83 18.25
CA LEU A 374 -24.98 1.52 19.46
C LEU A 374 -24.29 2.76 20.05
N VAL A 375 -23.62 3.55 19.22
CA VAL A 375 -23.02 4.83 19.61
C VAL A 375 -24.10 5.76 20.16
N SER A 376 -25.24 5.86 19.48
CA SER A 376 -26.37 6.70 19.94
C SER A 376 -26.86 6.28 21.32
N ALA A 377 -27.07 4.98 21.54
CA ALA A 377 -27.53 4.43 22.81
C ALA A 377 -26.49 4.63 23.93
N ALA A 378 -25.21 4.39 23.64
CA ALA A 378 -24.12 4.58 24.59
C ALA A 378 -23.96 6.06 24.97
N SER A 379 -24.00 6.98 24.02
CA SER A 379 -23.98 8.42 24.27
C SER A 379 -25.19 8.87 25.09
N ALA A 380 -26.39 8.39 24.77
CA ALA A 380 -27.59 8.68 25.55
C ALA A 380 -27.45 8.20 27.00
N ALA A 381 -27.01 6.95 27.21
CA ALA A 381 -26.80 6.39 28.53
C ALA A 381 -25.76 7.19 29.34
N ALA A 382 -24.64 7.55 28.72
CA ALA A 382 -23.58 8.36 29.35
C ALA A 382 -24.09 9.76 29.75
N LEU A 383 -24.81 10.45 28.86
CA LEU A 383 -25.36 11.79 29.14
C LEU A 383 -26.46 11.76 30.21
N LEU A 384 -27.30 10.72 30.22
CA LEU A 384 -28.32 10.51 31.25
C LEU A 384 -27.68 10.19 32.60
N LEU A 385 -26.60 9.40 32.63
CA LEU A 385 -25.83 9.13 33.83
C LEU A 385 -25.14 10.41 34.34
N ALA A 386 -24.50 11.17 33.46
CA ALA A 386 -23.89 12.46 33.79
C ALA A 386 -24.92 13.42 34.38
N ARG A 387 -26.14 13.47 33.82
CA ARG A 387 -27.25 14.26 34.37
C ARG A 387 -27.67 13.80 35.77
N ARG A 388 -27.61 12.49 36.07
CA ARG A 388 -27.94 11.95 37.40
C ARG A 388 -26.85 12.25 38.43
N VAL A 389 -25.58 12.13 38.06
CA VAL A 389 -24.42 12.27 38.96
C VAL A 389 -24.03 13.74 39.14
N GLN A 390 -23.98 14.52 38.06
CA GLN A 390 -23.62 15.94 38.06
C GLN A 390 -24.86 16.82 37.96
N ARG A 391 -25.53 17.03 39.09
CA ARG A 391 -26.72 17.91 39.19
C ARG A 391 -26.49 19.37 38.77
N ARG A 392 -25.23 19.79 38.60
CA ARG A 392 -24.84 21.14 38.20
C ARG A 392 -24.81 21.36 36.68
N VAL A 393 -24.87 20.30 35.86
CA VAL A 393 -24.90 20.45 34.40
C VAL A 393 -26.36 20.45 33.92
N PRO A 394 -26.90 21.59 33.44
CA PRO A 394 -28.28 21.66 32.97
C PRO A 394 -28.42 21.02 31.57
N LEU A 395 -28.34 19.69 31.50
CA LEU A 395 -28.63 18.89 30.32
C LEU A 395 -30.13 18.63 30.23
N ASP A 396 -30.85 19.41 29.42
CA ASP A 396 -32.26 19.15 29.11
C ASP A 396 -32.42 17.94 28.18
N VAL A 397 -33.63 17.34 28.16
CA VAL A 397 -33.89 16.11 27.40
C VAL A 397 -33.69 16.33 25.90
N ALA A 398 -34.09 17.50 25.38
CA ALA A 398 -33.91 17.80 23.96
C ALA A 398 -32.42 17.89 23.59
N THR A 399 -31.57 18.49 24.44
CA THR A 399 -30.11 18.50 24.23
C THR A 399 -29.51 17.10 24.28
N VAL A 400 -29.95 16.23 25.20
CA VAL A 400 -29.50 14.82 25.24
C VAL A 400 -29.87 14.10 23.95
N VAL A 401 -31.10 14.28 23.44
CA VAL A 401 -31.55 13.67 22.17
C VAL A 401 -30.72 14.19 20.99
N VAL A 402 -30.50 15.50 20.89
CA VAL A 402 -29.66 16.09 19.83
C VAL A 402 -28.24 15.53 19.87
N LEU A 403 -27.60 15.51 21.04
CA LEU A 403 -26.23 15.02 21.17
C LEU A 403 -26.10 13.53 20.85
N SER A 404 -27.05 12.71 21.29
CA SER A 404 -26.99 11.25 21.12
C SER A 404 -27.47 10.75 19.77
N VAL A 405 -28.52 11.33 19.19
CA VAL A 405 -29.17 10.82 17.96
C VAL A 405 -28.66 11.54 16.70
N VAL A 406 -28.16 12.77 16.84
CA VAL A 406 -27.68 13.56 15.69
C VAL A 406 -26.17 13.74 15.75
N VAL A 407 -25.66 14.35 16.82
CA VAL A 407 -24.24 14.76 16.88
C VAL A 407 -23.32 13.55 16.94
N ALA A 408 -23.54 12.61 17.86
CA ALA A 408 -22.66 11.44 18.00
C ALA A 408 -22.59 10.61 16.70
N PRO A 409 -23.71 10.22 16.05
CA PRO A 409 -23.66 9.54 14.75
C PRO A 409 -22.98 10.35 13.66
N ALA A 410 -23.22 11.66 13.58
CA ALA A 410 -22.60 12.51 12.55
C ALA A 410 -21.08 12.58 12.69
N PHE A 411 -20.56 12.64 13.93
CA PHE A 411 -19.12 12.60 14.19
C PHE A 411 -18.52 11.20 14.01
N THR A 412 -19.27 10.12 14.30
CA THR A 412 -18.86 8.76 13.96
C THR A 412 -18.73 8.56 12.46
N VAL A 413 -19.70 9.04 11.67
CA VAL A 413 -19.60 9.02 10.20
C VAL A 413 -18.42 9.85 9.74
N LEU A 414 -18.22 11.04 10.30
CA LEU A 414 -17.08 11.90 9.95
C LEU A 414 -15.73 11.21 10.19
N ALA A 415 -15.60 10.46 11.29
CA ALA A 415 -14.42 9.65 11.57
C ALA A 415 -14.21 8.59 10.49
N PHE A 416 -15.24 7.83 10.11
CA PHE A 416 -15.13 6.84 9.03
C PHE A 416 -14.89 7.46 7.65
N MET A 417 -15.35 8.70 7.42
CA MET A 417 -15.06 9.45 6.20
C MET A 417 -13.59 9.83 6.06
N ALA A 418 -12.82 9.88 7.16
CA ALA A 418 -11.38 10.15 7.13
C ALA A 418 -10.59 9.09 6.33
N GLY A 419 -11.16 7.89 6.19
CA GLY A 419 -10.51 6.76 5.54
C GLY A 419 -9.79 5.87 6.53
N LYS A 420 -9.43 4.67 6.07
CA LYS A 420 -8.94 3.59 6.93
C LYS A 420 -7.60 3.96 7.55
N TYR A 421 -6.71 4.62 6.79
CA TYR A 421 -5.34 4.94 7.19
C TYR A 421 -5.24 6.11 8.17
N ASN A 422 -6.18 7.05 8.07
CA ASN A 422 -6.24 8.20 8.99
C ASN A 422 -6.88 7.88 10.33
N LEU A 423 -7.48 6.69 10.46
CA LEU A 423 -8.06 6.26 11.71
C LEU A 423 -7.01 5.52 12.54
N PRO A 424 -6.93 5.79 13.86
CA PRO A 424 -6.11 5.01 14.78
C PRO A 424 -6.58 3.54 14.89
N MET A 425 -7.64 3.17 14.16
CA MET A 425 -8.21 1.84 14.14
C MET A 425 -7.26 0.79 13.55
N TYR A 426 -6.34 1.15 12.64
CA TYR A 426 -5.25 0.25 12.23
C TYR A 426 -4.35 -0.14 13.41
N ALA A 427 -4.07 0.79 14.33
CA ALA A 427 -3.33 0.51 15.57
C ALA A 427 -4.17 -0.24 16.63
N LEU A 428 -5.50 -0.32 16.45
CA LEU A 428 -6.42 -1.03 17.34
C LEU A 428 -6.80 -2.44 16.84
N ARG A 429 -6.31 -2.86 15.65
CA ARG A 429 -6.65 -4.14 15.02
C ARG A 429 -6.28 -5.37 15.87
N ASP A 430 -5.24 -5.28 16.69
CA ASP A 430 -4.81 -6.38 17.59
C ASP A 430 -5.25 -6.22 19.05
N GLY A 431 -6.06 -5.20 19.37
CA GLY A 431 -6.45 -4.85 20.73
C GLY A 431 -7.96 -4.74 20.90
N GLY A 432 -8.61 -5.83 21.29
CA GLY A 432 -10.03 -5.82 21.65
C GLY A 432 -10.40 -4.65 22.58
N LEU A 433 -11.60 -4.08 22.38
CA LEU A 433 -12.14 -2.84 22.96
C LEU A 433 -12.08 -2.71 24.50
N LEU A 434 -11.78 -3.79 25.22
CA LEU A 434 -11.76 -3.84 26.69
C LEU A 434 -10.37 -3.70 27.31
N ASN A 435 -9.30 -3.64 26.52
CA ASN A 435 -7.97 -3.41 27.07
C ASN A 435 -7.74 -1.90 27.29
N HIS A 436 -8.02 -1.42 28.50
CA HIS A 436 -7.74 -0.03 28.94
C HIS A 436 -6.28 0.41 28.66
N LYS A 437 -5.34 -0.53 28.52
CA LYS A 437 -3.95 -0.26 28.10
C LYS A 437 -3.81 0.21 26.64
N ALA A 438 -4.77 -0.07 25.74
CA ALA A 438 -4.72 0.37 24.34
C ALA A 438 -5.00 1.87 24.18
N ILE A 439 -5.88 2.45 25.03
CA ILE A 439 -6.21 3.89 24.99
C ILE A 439 -5.07 4.74 25.57
N LEU A 440 -4.33 4.23 26.57
CA LEU A 440 -3.16 4.92 27.14
C LEU A 440 -1.87 4.73 26.32
N ASN A 441 -1.79 3.67 25.50
CA ASN A 441 -0.67 3.42 24.59
C ASN A 441 -0.92 3.95 23.16
N MET A 442 -1.90 4.84 22.97
CA MET A 442 -2.27 5.43 21.66
C MET A 442 -1.12 6.25 21.02
N VAL A 443 0.03 6.37 21.68
CA VAL A 443 1.25 7.05 21.20
C VAL A 443 2.33 6.06 20.70
N GLY A 444 2.16 4.73 20.77
CA GLY A 444 3.25 3.87 20.30
C GLY A 444 3.07 2.36 20.31
N ARG A 445 2.08 1.81 19.58
CA ARG A 445 2.11 0.40 19.18
C ARG A 445 1.41 0.14 17.83
N VAL A 446 2.03 0.59 16.74
CA VAL A 446 2.36 -0.36 15.67
C VAL A 446 3.48 -1.21 16.28
N ASP A 447 3.50 -2.54 16.10
CA ASP A 447 4.61 -3.39 16.57
C ASP A 447 5.93 -2.64 16.35
N ASP A 448 6.82 -2.52 17.35
CA ASP A 448 7.92 -1.54 17.29
C ASP A 448 8.84 -1.73 16.05
N ALA A 449 8.70 -2.83 15.30
CA ALA A 449 9.39 -3.15 14.05
C ALA A 449 8.58 -2.86 12.77
N GLY A 450 7.37 -2.30 12.85
CA GLY A 450 6.53 -1.93 11.71
C GLY A 450 5.87 -3.09 10.97
N VAL A 451 5.74 -4.27 11.58
CA VAL A 451 5.23 -5.49 10.90
C VAL A 451 3.72 -5.63 11.07
N VAL A 452 3.01 -5.87 9.97
CA VAL A 452 1.56 -6.13 9.97
C VAL A 452 1.20 -7.41 9.21
N PRO A 453 0.25 -8.24 9.68
CA PRO A 453 -0.22 -9.41 8.95
C PRO A 453 -1.02 -8.99 7.71
N MET A 454 -0.74 -9.63 6.57
CA MET A 454 -1.32 -9.35 5.25
C MET A 454 -1.59 -10.66 4.48
N ASP A 455 -2.43 -11.53 5.04
CA ASP A 455 -2.81 -12.81 4.44
C ASP A 455 -3.83 -12.68 3.29
N ALA A 456 -4.37 -11.47 3.08
CA ALA A 456 -5.30 -11.17 2.01
C ALA A 456 -5.01 -9.76 1.45
N GLN A 457 -5.56 -9.48 0.27
CA GLN A 457 -5.47 -8.17 -0.41
C GLN A 457 -4.05 -7.72 -0.77
N GLY A 458 -3.06 -8.61 -0.66
CA GLY A 458 -1.72 -8.38 -1.19
C GLY A 458 -1.77 -8.32 -2.71
N CYS A 459 -1.52 -7.15 -3.29
CA CYS A 459 -1.14 -7.08 -4.70
C CYS A 459 0.33 -6.77 -4.86
N CYS A 460 0.86 -7.44 -5.89
CA CYS A 460 1.95 -7.06 -6.76
C CYS A 460 3.33 -7.51 -6.26
N SER A 461 4.20 -7.97 -7.17
CA SER A 461 5.46 -8.66 -6.86
C SER A 461 6.70 -7.77 -6.80
N GLN A 462 6.54 -6.44 -6.75
CA GLN A 462 7.65 -5.51 -6.97
C GLN A 462 8.72 -5.55 -5.88
N ALA A 463 8.33 -5.83 -4.64
CA ALA A 463 9.26 -5.85 -3.51
C ALA A 463 8.84 -6.83 -2.41
N LEU A 464 9.37 -8.05 -2.51
CA LEU A 464 9.12 -9.14 -1.57
C LEU A 464 10.45 -9.68 -1.00
N VAL A 465 10.46 -9.96 0.30
CA VAL A 465 11.59 -10.56 1.02
C VAL A 465 11.17 -11.90 1.62
N PHE A 466 11.78 -12.99 1.16
CA PHE A 466 11.47 -14.35 1.54
C PHE A 466 12.40 -14.87 2.63
N ASP A 467 11.85 -15.71 3.51
CA ASP A 467 12.66 -16.59 4.35
C ASP A 467 13.38 -17.62 3.46
N ARG A 468 14.71 -17.64 3.50
CA ARG A 468 15.53 -18.56 2.70
C ARG A 468 15.07 -20.02 2.84
N ARG A 469 14.63 -20.42 4.04
CA ARG A 469 14.18 -21.80 4.32
C ARG A 469 12.98 -22.22 3.48
N ARG A 470 12.21 -21.26 2.96
CA ARG A 470 10.99 -21.48 2.16
C ARG A 470 11.21 -21.35 0.66
N VAL A 471 12.36 -20.80 0.23
CA VAL A 471 12.67 -20.58 -1.18
C VAL A 471 12.66 -21.88 -2.01
N PRO A 472 13.21 -23.03 -1.56
CA PRO A 472 13.18 -24.26 -2.36
C PRO A 472 11.76 -24.76 -2.68
N ASP A 473 10.87 -24.72 -1.68
CA ASP A 473 9.47 -25.11 -1.88
C ASP A 473 8.74 -24.14 -2.82
N LEU A 474 8.98 -22.83 -2.66
CA LEU A 474 8.41 -21.82 -3.53
C LEU A 474 8.88 -22.00 -4.99
N VAL A 475 10.19 -22.21 -5.21
CA VAL A 475 10.78 -22.47 -6.53
C VAL A 475 10.13 -23.69 -7.17
N ARG A 476 9.95 -24.78 -6.43
CA ARG A 476 9.27 -25.99 -6.92
C ARG A 476 7.85 -25.68 -7.37
N VAL A 477 7.04 -24.99 -6.56
CA VAL A 477 5.65 -24.67 -6.87
C VAL A 477 5.53 -23.74 -8.08
N LEU A 478 6.37 -22.70 -8.17
CA LEU A 478 6.36 -21.78 -9.31
C LEU A 478 6.79 -22.48 -10.61
N ARG A 479 7.77 -23.39 -10.53
CA ARG A 479 8.23 -24.20 -11.67
C ARG A 479 7.15 -25.18 -12.15
N GLU A 480 6.46 -25.85 -11.21
CA GLU A 480 5.35 -26.76 -11.53
C GLU A 480 4.19 -26.04 -12.23
N ARG A 481 3.85 -24.81 -11.79
CA ARG A 481 2.82 -23.98 -12.43
C ARG A 481 3.26 -23.44 -13.79
N GLY A 482 4.50 -22.96 -13.88
CA GLY A 482 5.18 -22.58 -15.13
C GLY A 482 4.60 -21.39 -15.92
N ARG A 483 3.39 -20.92 -15.63
CA ARG A 483 2.73 -19.81 -16.35
C ARG A 483 1.71 -19.11 -15.45
N GLY A 484 1.73 -17.79 -15.41
CA GLY A 484 0.73 -16.98 -14.71
C GLY A 484 1.23 -15.61 -14.32
N GLN A 485 0.49 -14.92 -13.45
CA GLN A 485 1.02 -13.76 -12.74
C GLN A 485 1.70 -14.28 -11.46
N THR A 486 2.98 -13.95 -11.29
CA THR A 486 3.81 -14.53 -10.22
C THR A 486 3.26 -14.22 -8.83
N ASP A 487 2.72 -13.02 -8.61
CA ASP A 487 2.08 -12.63 -7.36
C ASP A 487 0.86 -13.51 -7.05
N LEU A 488 -0.07 -13.69 -7.99
CA LEU A 488 -1.21 -14.60 -7.82
C LEU A 488 -0.77 -16.03 -7.56
N MET A 489 0.27 -16.49 -8.24
CA MET A 489 0.82 -17.84 -8.04
C MET A 489 1.37 -18.03 -6.62
N ILE A 490 2.03 -17.02 -6.07
CA ILE A 490 2.53 -17.00 -4.69
C ILE A 490 1.34 -16.96 -3.70
N GLU A 491 0.35 -16.10 -3.93
CA GLU A 491 -0.82 -16.00 -3.04
C GLU A 491 -1.62 -17.30 -2.98
N ASP A 492 -1.86 -17.94 -4.13
CA ASP A 492 -2.52 -19.24 -4.19
C ASP A 492 -1.72 -20.33 -3.45
N TYR A 493 -0.39 -20.26 -3.49
CA TYR A 493 0.47 -21.19 -2.75
C TYR A 493 0.32 -20.98 -1.24
N CYS A 494 0.32 -19.73 -0.77
CA CYS A 494 0.09 -19.41 0.64
C CYS A 494 -1.33 -19.78 1.12
N ASN A 495 -2.31 -19.78 0.22
CA ASN A 495 -3.70 -20.11 0.51
C ASN A 495 -4.04 -21.61 0.39
N ASP A 496 -3.07 -22.47 0.03
CA ASP A 496 -3.32 -23.92 -0.02
C ASP A 496 -3.62 -24.44 1.39
N ALA A 497 -4.85 -24.92 1.61
CA ALA A 497 -5.32 -25.40 2.91
C ALA A 497 -4.49 -26.55 3.50
N ARG A 498 -3.65 -27.23 2.71
CA ARG A 498 -2.72 -28.27 3.20
C ARG A 498 -1.50 -27.67 3.88
N HIS A 499 -1.07 -26.49 3.44
CA HIS A 499 0.13 -25.80 3.92
C HIS A 499 -0.10 -24.28 3.92
N PRO A 500 -1.04 -23.78 4.76
CA PRO A 500 -1.28 -22.35 4.83
C PRO A 500 -0.01 -21.65 5.31
N MET A 501 0.28 -20.50 4.70
CA MET A 501 1.41 -19.67 5.12
C MET A 501 1.00 -18.23 5.35
N HIS A 502 1.52 -17.68 6.44
CA HIS A 502 1.35 -16.29 6.76
C HIS A 502 2.20 -15.39 5.85
N ARG A 503 1.67 -14.21 5.59
CA ARG A 503 2.29 -13.15 4.82
C ARG A 503 2.28 -11.89 5.65
N PHE A 504 3.39 -11.19 5.66
CA PHE A 504 3.51 -9.94 6.41
C PHE A 504 3.87 -8.80 5.46
N ALA A 505 3.57 -7.58 5.88
CA ALA A 505 4.01 -6.36 5.22
C ALA A 505 4.63 -5.40 6.24
N LEU A 506 5.45 -4.48 5.75
CA LEU A 506 5.74 -3.26 6.51
C LEU A 506 4.50 -2.37 6.51
N GLY A 507 4.00 -1.99 7.68
CA GLY A 507 2.79 -1.17 7.81
C GLY A 507 2.92 0.16 7.06
N GLU A 508 4.09 0.78 7.15
CA GLU A 508 4.48 1.89 6.29
C GLU A 508 5.35 1.34 5.15
N GLN A 509 4.98 1.61 3.90
CA GLN A 509 5.70 1.07 2.74
C GLN A 509 7.12 1.64 2.69
N ALA A 510 8.09 0.78 2.46
CA ALA A 510 9.51 1.16 2.34
C ALA A 510 9.93 1.41 0.88
N VAL A 511 9.03 1.10 -0.05
CA VAL A 511 9.25 1.16 -1.50
C VAL A 511 8.00 1.75 -2.15
N GLN A 512 8.17 2.51 -3.23
CA GLN A 512 7.10 3.00 -4.10
C GLN A 512 7.31 2.54 -5.54
N HIS A 513 6.22 2.19 -6.24
CA HIS A 513 6.23 1.93 -7.67
C HIS A 513 6.15 3.23 -8.47
N VAL A 514 7.07 3.43 -9.43
CA VAL A 514 7.10 4.63 -10.30
C VAL A 514 6.94 4.28 -11.78
N GLY A 515 6.69 3.02 -12.09
CA GLY A 515 6.54 2.52 -13.45
C GLY A 515 5.23 2.98 -14.10
N PHE A 516 5.31 3.93 -15.03
CA PHE A 516 4.18 4.31 -15.89
C PHE A 516 4.00 3.36 -17.08
N VAL A 517 5.03 2.58 -17.42
CA VAL A 517 5.08 1.64 -18.54
C VAL A 517 5.42 0.23 -18.04
N SER A 518 4.47 -0.71 -18.16
CA SER A 518 4.66 -2.11 -17.73
C SER A 518 5.58 -2.88 -18.69
N SER A 519 6.56 -3.60 -18.13
CA SER A 519 7.41 -4.55 -18.88
C SER A 519 6.65 -5.80 -19.34
N ARG A 520 5.47 -6.09 -18.78
CA ARG A 520 4.67 -7.29 -19.04
C ARG A 520 3.52 -7.09 -20.04
N GLY A 521 3.46 -5.95 -20.73
CA GLY A 521 2.60 -5.76 -21.91
C GLY A 521 1.09 -5.61 -21.65
N GLY A 522 0.66 -5.20 -20.45
CA GLY A 522 -0.72 -4.82 -20.19
C GLY A 522 -1.07 -3.49 -20.88
N GLY A 523 -2.11 -3.45 -21.71
CA GLY A 523 -2.64 -2.19 -22.25
C GLY A 523 -3.29 -1.35 -21.14
N GLU A 524 -3.08 -0.03 -21.19
CA GLU A 524 -3.72 1.09 -20.43
C GLU A 524 -4.37 0.83 -19.06
N ALA A 525 -3.99 -0.22 -18.32
CA ALA A 525 -4.28 -0.33 -16.90
C ALA A 525 -3.46 0.77 -16.24
N GLY A 526 -4.13 1.89 -15.95
CA GLY A 526 -3.47 3.15 -15.64
C GLY A 526 -2.44 3.02 -14.53
N PRO A 527 -1.31 3.77 -14.60
CA PRO A 527 -0.29 3.90 -13.56
C PRO A 527 -0.87 4.17 -12.15
N LYS A 528 -2.09 4.68 -12.10
CA LYS A 528 -2.87 5.05 -10.91
C LYS A 528 -3.42 3.87 -10.09
N SER A 529 -3.26 2.62 -10.53
CA SER A 529 -3.78 1.45 -9.80
C SER A 529 -2.80 0.86 -8.79
N VAL A 530 -1.51 1.21 -8.90
CA VAL A 530 -0.42 0.63 -8.11
C VAL A 530 0.35 1.77 -7.46
N TRP A 531 -0.16 2.25 -6.33
CA TRP A 531 0.38 3.42 -5.64
C TRP A 531 0.33 3.25 -4.12
N ALA A 532 1.38 3.68 -3.41
CA ALA A 532 1.41 3.85 -1.96
C ALA A 532 1.34 5.34 -1.63
N PHE A 533 0.18 5.83 -1.20
CA PHE A 533 -0.04 7.25 -0.97
C PHE A 533 0.75 7.76 0.23
N TYR A 534 0.90 6.92 1.27
CA TYR A 534 1.65 7.29 2.48
C TYR A 534 3.15 7.49 2.20
N PHE A 535 3.73 6.74 1.26
CA PHE A 535 5.12 6.91 0.85
C PHE A 535 5.39 8.34 0.37
N GLU A 536 4.45 8.93 -0.38
CA GLU A 536 4.60 10.27 -0.95
C GLU A 536 4.48 11.41 0.08
N GLU A 537 3.97 11.11 1.28
CA GLU A 537 3.86 12.06 2.39
C GLU A 537 5.07 12.05 3.32
N SER A 538 6.00 11.10 3.13
CA SER A 538 7.17 10.96 3.98
C SER A 538 8.13 12.15 3.87
N THR A 539 8.72 12.54 5.00
CA THR A 539 9.77 13.56 5.07
C THR A 539 11.14 12.95 5.36
N VAL A 540 12.20 13.62 4.90
CA VAL A 540 13.58 13.15 5.10
C VAL A 540 13.91 13.06 6.60
N GLU A 541 13.51 14.07 7.38
CA GLU A 541 13.80 14.17 8.81
C GLU A 541 13.07 13.09 9.64
N GLU A 542 11.88 12.66 9.22
CA GLU A 542 11.16 11.53 9.84
C GLU A 542 11.86 10.21 9.57
N LEU A 543 12.27 9.99 8.32
CA LEU A 543 12.91 8.74 7.92
C LEU A 543 14.33 8.61 8.48
N GLU A 544 15.08 9.70 8.62
CA GLU A 544 16.38 9.69 9.30
C GLU A 544 16.24 9.28 10.78
N ARG A 545 15.24 9.81 11.49
CA ARG A 545 14.95 9.43 12.88
C ARG A 545 14.50 7.98 12.98
N SER A 546 13.63 7.55 12.08
CA SER A 546 13.16 6.16 11.96
C SER A 546 14.34 5.21 11.74
N ARG A 547 15.24 5.55 10.80
CA ARG A 547 16.46 4.79 10.51
C ARG A 547 17.36 4.66 11.72
N ALA A 548 17.69 5.77 12.38
CA ALA A 548 18.55 5.77 13.57
C ALA A 548 17.97 4.87 14.68
N SER A 549 16.67 5.04 14.97
CA SER A 549 15.94 4.22 15.93
C SER A 549 15.95 2.73 15.57
N ALA A 550 15.78 2.40 14.29
CA ALA A 550 15.81 1.01 13.83
C ALA A 550 17.22 0.41 13.96
N LEU A 551 18.26 1.13 13.54
CA LEU A 551 19.65 0.67 13.61
C LEU A 551 20.12 0.36 15.04
N ASP A 552 19.68 1.15 16.02
CA ASP A 552 19.99 0.95 17.44
C ASP A 552 19.38 -0.33 18.01
N ARG A 553 18.33 -0.86 17.37
CA ARG A 553 17.53 -2.00 17.83
C ARG A 553 17.80 -3.30 17.07
N ILE A 554 18.53 -3.22 15.96
CA ILE A 554 18.92 -4.39 15.20
C ILE A 554 20.00 -5.18 15.96
N ASP A 555 19.69 -6.43 16.26
CA ASP A 555 20.66 -7.44 16.66
C ASP A 555 21.33 -8.03 15.42
N TRP A 556 22.46 -7.46 15.06
CA TRP A 556 23.23 -7.90 13.91
C TRP A 556 23.80 -9.32 14.07
N GLY A 557 23.99 -9.79 15.31
CA GLY A 557 24.46 -11.14 15.59
C GLY A 557 23.41 -12.21 15.28
N LEU A 558 22.12 -11.85 15.33
CA LEU A 558 21.02 -12.73 14.95
C LEU A 558 21.15 -13.21 13.50
N PHE A 559 21.47 -12.33 12.55
CA PHE A 559 21.57 -12.72 11.14
C PHE A 559 22.71 -13.71 10.89
N ASP A 560 23.81 -13.59 11.64
CA ASP A 560 24.89 -14.57 11.62
C ASP A 560 24.47 -15.92 12.20
N MET A 561 23.63 -15.94 13.24
CA MET A 561 23.08 -17.18 13.80
C MET A 561 22.11 -17.86 12.83
N LEU A 562 21.19 -17.11 12.23
CA LEU A 562 20.21 -17.65 11.27
C LEU A 562 20.89 -18.32 10.08
N ARG A 563 22.00 -17.75 9.60
CA ARG A 563 22.81 -18.33 8.53
C ARG A 563 23.39 -19.71 8.86
N ARG A 564 23.74 -19.96 10.12
CA ARG A 564 24.36 -21.23 10.56
C ARG A 564 23.35 -22.36 10.78
N GLY A 565 22.07 -22.12 10.51
CA GLY A 565 21.00 -23.11 10.64
C GLY A 565 20.64 -23.40 12.10
N GLY A 566 20.42 -22.32 12.87
CA GLY A 566 20.12 -22.37 14.31
C GLY A 566 19.06 -23.38 14.74
#